data_AF-A0A3Q0GK93-F1
#
_entry.id   AF-A0A3Q0GK93-F1
#
_cell.length_a   1.000
_cell.length_b   1.000
_cell.length_c   1.000
_cell.angle_alpha   90.00
_cell.angle_beta   90.00
_cell.angle_gamma   90.00
#
_symmetry.space_group_name_H-M   'P 1'
#
loop_
_entity.id
_entity.type
_entity.pdbx_description
1 polymer ?
#
loop_
_entity_poly.entity_id
_entity_poly.type
_entity_poly.pdbx_seq_one_letter_code
_entity_poly.pdbx_strand_id
1 'polypeptide(L)'
;MAVQTGFSFLQIFSTSWEMFTILFLIVGMGQISNYVVAFVLGTEILGKSVRIIFSTLGVCIFFAIGYMLLPLFAYFIRDWRMLLLALTVPGLFCVPLWWVIPESPRWLITQRRFQEAEVIIRKAAKMNGVTAPDVLFDPVEEQALIGWTLSLGNLDFFLTPMRKSEENTLSSQLDAVFTADNLTLALPKERLYEGQLF
;
A
#
# COMPACT_ATOMS: atom_id res chain seq x y z
N MET A 1 -6.74 -2.68 10.31
CA MET A 1 -7.57 -1.73 11.08
C MET A 1 -8.63 -2.43 11.94
N ALA A 2 -9.56 -3.20 11.36
CA ALA A 2 -10.66 -3.83 12.13
C ALA A 2 -10.18 -4.71 13.30
N VAL A 3 -9.19 -5.57 13.07
CA VAL A 3 -8.59 -6.44 14.10
C VAL A 3 -8.06 -5.61 15.27
N GLN A 4 -7.26 -4.59 14.98
CA GLN A 4 -6.71 -3.70 15.99
C GLN A 4 -7.82 -3.01 16.80
N THR A 5 -8.81 -2.40 16.13
CA THR A 5 -9.91 -1.68 16.81
C THR A 5 -10.73 -2.63 17.69
N GLY A 6 -10.99 -3.85 17.23
CA GLY A 6 -11.71 -4.86 18.02
C GLY A 6 -10.94 -5.28 19.27
N PHE A 7 -9.64 -5.56 19.15
CA PHE A 7 -8.80 -5.92 20.29
C PHE A 7 -8.57 -4.75 21.26
N SER A 8 -8.47 -3.51 20.75
CA SER A 8 -8.40 -2.32 21.60
C SER A 8 -9.69 -2.08 22.39
N PHE A 9 -10.86 -2.37 21.80
CA PHE A 9 -12.13 -2.31 22.53
C PHE A 9 -12.21 -3.38 23.62
N LEU A 10 -11.78 -4.61 23.31
CA LEU A 10 -11.70 -5.70 24.30
C LEU A 10 -10.75 -5.38 25.46
N GLN A 11 -9.68 -4.62 25.21
CA GLN A 11 -8.72 -4.20 26.23
C GLN A 11 -9.34 -3.32 27.33
N ILE A 12 -10.43 -2.60 27.04
CA ILE A 12 -11.12 -1.74 28.03
C ILE A 12 -11.72 -2.59 29.17
N PHE A 13 -12.17 -3.80 28.85
CA PHE A 13 -12.79 -4.74 29.78
C PHE A 13 -11.78 -5.62 30.53
N SER A 14 -10.47 -5.41 30.34
CA SER A 14 -9.47 -6.20 31.05
C SER A 14 -9.59 -6.00 32.57
N THR A 15 -9.76 -7.11 33.29
CA THR A 15 -9.86 -7.15 34.76
C THR A 15 -8.55 -7.59 35.41
N SER A 16 -7.67 -8.28 34.69
CA SER A 16 -6.36 -8.72 35.15
C SER A 16 -5.21 -8.07 34.36
N TRP A 17 -4.06 -7.91 35.02
CA TRP A 17 -2.85 -7.36 34.42
C TRP A 17 -2.31 -8.23 33.26
N GLU A 18 -2.40 -9.56 33.38
CA GLU A 18 -1.97 -10.49 32.34
C GLU A 18 -2.83 -10.36 31.07
N MET A 19 -4.16 -10.28 31.24
CA MET A 19 -5.09 -10.07 30.14
C MET A 19 -4.81 -8.74 29.43
N PHE A 20 -4.56 -7.68 30.20
CA PHE A 20 -4.21 -6.37 29.65
C PHE A 20 -2.94 -6.44 28.80
N THR A 21 -1.89 -7.12 29.28
CA THR A 21 -0.59 -7.23 28.61
C THR A 21 -0.68 -8.01 27.29
N ILE A 22 -1.40 -9.14 27.29
CA ILE A 22 -1.59 -9.96 26.08
C ILE A 22 -2.37 -9.16 25.02
N LEU A 23 -3.45 -8.49 25.42
CA LEU A 23 -4.23 -7.64 24.51
C LEU A 23 -3.42 -6.45 23.99
N PHE A 24 -2.61 -5.83 24.86
CA PHE A 24 -1.71 -4.74 24.49
C PHE A 24 -0.71 -5.16 23.41
N LEU A 25 -0.15 -6.37 23.52
CA LEU A 25 0.78 -6.93 22.55
C LEU A 25 0.10 -7.13 21.19
N ILE A 26 -1.10 -7.71 21.16
CA ILE A 26 -1.88 -7.92 19.93
C ILE A 26 -2.23 -6.58 19.26
N VAL A 27 -2.68 -5.60 20.05
CA VAL A 27 -2.96 -4.24 19.56
C VAL A 27 -1.70 -3.59 18.99
N GLY A 28 -0.56 -3.71 19.68
CA GLY A 28 0.73 -3.18 19.23
C GLY A 28 1.21 -3.80 17.91
N MET A 29 1.07 -5.12 17.74
CA MET A 29 1.34 -5.79 16.47
C MET A 29 0.43 -5.26 15.36
N GLY A 30 -0.87 -5.13 15.64
CA GLY A 30 -1.84 -4.58 14.70
C GLY A 30 -1.52 -3.14 14.28
N GLN A 31 -1.06 -2.30 15.21
CA GLN A 31 -0.64 -0.93 14.94
C GLN A 31 0.53 -0.87 13.95
N ILE A 32 1.59 -1.65 14.21
CA ILE A 32 2.77 -1.68 13.33
C ILE A 32 2.39 -2.19 11.94
N SER A 33 1.57 -3.24 11.85
CA SER A 33 1.15 -3.79 10.56
C SER A 33 0.30 -2.79 9.77
N ASN A 34 -0.63 -2.09 10.43
CA ASN A 34 -1.46 -1.07 9.78
C ASN A 34 -0.62 0.12 9.29
N TYR A 35 0.36 0.55 10.10
CA TYR A 35 1.29 1.60 9.70
C TYR A 35 2.07 1.24 8.43
N VAL A 36 2.67 0.04 8.38
CA VAL A 36 3.46 -0.41 7.22
C VAL A 36 2.58 -0.54 5.98
N VAL A 37 1.40 -1.15 6.08
CA VAL A 37 0.50 -1.32 4.93
C VAL A 37 0.01 0.03 4.41
N ALA A 38 -0.38 0.95 5.30
CA ALA A 38 -0.82 2.29 4.90
C ALA A 38 0.31 3.09 4.24
N PHE A 39 1.54 2.96 4.75
CA PHE A 39 2.72 3.58 4.15
C PHE A 39 2.98 3.06 2.75
N VAL A 40 3.04 1.73 2.57
CA VAL A 40 3.28 1.10 1.26
C VAL A 40 2.20 1.52 0.27
N LEU A 41 0.93 1.37 0.65
CA LEU A 41 -0.21 1.74 -0.21
C LEU A 41 -0.18 3.23 -0.59
N GLY A 42 0.10 4.12 0.36
CA GLY A 42 0.25 5.55 0.09
C GLY A 42 1.39 5.82 -0.89
N THR A 43 2.53 5.16 -0.74
CA THR A 43 3.66 5.34 -1.65
C THR A 43 3.47 4.75 -3.04
N GLU A 44 2.54 3.81 -3.20
CA GLU A 44 2.21 3.18 -4.49
C GLU A 44 1.18 3.97 -5.28
N ILE A 45 0.24 4.64 -4.60
CA ILE A 45 -0.81 5.45 -5.23
C ILE A 45 -0.30 6.85 -5.57
N LEU A 46 0.65 7.39 -4.81
CA LEU A 46 1.20 8.73 -5.01
C LEU A 46 2.32 8.76 -6.06
N GLY A 47 2.32 9.79 -6.91
CA GLY A 47 3.39 10.04 -7.89
C GLY A 47 4.74 10.40 -7.26
N LYS A 48 5.85 10.28 -8.02
CA LYS A 48 7.23 10.44 -7.51
C LYS A 48 7.47 11.69 -6.65
N SER A 49 7.03 12.86 -7.12
CA SER A 49 7.27 14.14 -6.43
C SER A 49 6.50 14.24 -5.10
N VAL A 50 5.24 13.81 -5.08
CA VAL A 50 4.38 13.85 -3.89
C VAL A 50 4.73 12.72 -2.92
N ARG A 51 5.18 11.57 -3.42
CA ARG A 51 5.60 10.41 -2.62
C ARG A 51 6.69 10.76 -1.62
N ILE A 52 7.70 11.54 -2.02
CA ILE A 52 8.80 11.95 -1.12
C ILE A 52 8.27 12.85 -0.01
N ILE A 53 7.46 13.85 -0.36
CA ILE A 53 6.85 14.78 0.61
C ILE A 53 5.95 14.02 1.59
N PHE A 54 5.11 13.11 1.09
CA PHE A 54 4.24 12.28 1.91
C PHE A 54 5.04 11.40 2.88
N SER A 55 6.07 10.71 2.36
CA SER A 55 6.85 9.75 3.14
C SER A 55 7.69 10.41 4.23
N THR A 56 8.29 11.57 3.93
CA THR A 56 9.22 12.25 4.84
C THR A 56 8.52 13.26 5.75
N LEU A 57 7.66 14.11 5.20
CA LEU A 57 7.03 15.20 5.96
C LEU A 57 5.63 14.81 6.44
N GLY A 58 4.80 14.25 5.57
CA GLY A 58 3.43 13.88 5.91
C GLY A 58 3.38 12.95 7.12
N VAL A 59 3.98 11.77 7.00
CA VAL A 59 3.94 10.74 8.06
C VAL A 59 4.51 11.25 9.38
N CYS A 60 5.67 11.92 9.35
CA CYS A 60 6.32 12.43 10.55
C CYS A 60 5.49 13.52 11.25
N ILE A 61 4.92 14.47 10.49
CA ILE A 61 4.11 15.55 11.04
C ILE A 61 2.82 15.00 11.64
N PHE A 62 2.13 14.10 10.94
CA PHE A 62 0.91 13.46 11.48
C PHE A 62 1.20 12.68 12.77
N PHE A 63 2.33 11.97 12.82
CA PHE A 63 2.77 11.26 14.01
C PHE A 63 3.06 12.24 15.16
N ALA A 64 3.83 13.30 14.91
CA ALA A 64 4.14 14.32 15.90
C ALA A 64 2.88 14.98 16.48
N ILE A 65 1.93 15.37 15.61
CA ILE A 65 0.65 15.95 16.04
C ILE A 65 -0.13 14.95 16.90
N GLY A 66 -0.21 13.69 16.49
CA GLY A 66 -0.88 12.64 17.26
C GLY A 66 -0.28 12.47 18.67
N TYR A 67 1.05 12.44 18.78
CA TYR A 67 1.75 12.35 20.06
C TYR A 67 1.59 13.60 20.92
N MET A 68 1.47 14.79 20.32
CA MET A 68 1.19 16.03 21.05
C MET A 68 -0.25 16.10 21.57
N LEU A 69 -1.20 15.52 20.85
CA LEU A 69 -2.61 15.45 21.29
C LEU A 69 -2.83 14.43 22.41
N LEU A 70 -2.04 13.36 22.46
CA LEU A 70 -2.16 12.32 23.48
C LEU A 70 -2.11 12.85 24.94
N PRO A 71 -1.11 13.65 25.37
CA PRO A 71 -1.08 14.21 26.72
C PRO A 71 -2.20 15.23 26.94
N LEU A 72 -2.68 15.92 25.90
CA LEU A 72 -3.83 16.81 26.00
C LEU A 72 -5.09 16.02 26.39
N PHE A 73 -5.36 14.88 25.72
CA PHE A 73 -6.46 14.01 26.10
C PHE A 73 -6.29 13.39 27.49
N ALA A 74 -5.07 12.98 27.85
CA ALA A 74 -4.77 12.44 29.18
C ALA A 74 -4.94 13.49 30.31
N TYR A 75 -4.79 14.78 30.00
CA TYR A 75 -5.06 15.85 30.96
C TYR A 75 -6.55 15.95 31.30
N PHE A 76 -7.42 15.88 30.30
CA PHE A 76 -8.88 15.95 30.48
C PHE A 76 -9.49 14.66 31.00
N ILE A 77 -9.00 13.50 30.54
CA ILE A 77 -9.53 12.18 30.88
C ILE A 77 -8.52 11.45 31.77
N ARG A 78 -8.79 11.43 33.07
CA ARG A 78 -7.97 10.75 34.08
C ARG A 78 -8.17 9.23 34.10
N ASP A 79 -9.37 8.77 33.72
CA ASP A 79 -9.70 7.35 33.70
C ASP A 79 -9.06 6.65 32.50
N TRP A 80 -8.14 5.72 32.75
CA TRP A 80 -7.41 5.02 31.69
C TRP A 80 -8.33 4.26 30.71
N ARG A 81 -9.48 3.74 31.19
CA ARG A 81 -10.49 3.05 30.36
C ARG A 81 -11.18 4.02 29.40
N MET A 82 -11.56 5.20 29.90
CA MET A 82 -12.18 6.24 29.07
C MET A 82 -11.19 6.85 28.11
N LEU A 83 -9.92 6.97 28.51
CA LEU A 83 -8.83 7.41 27.63
C LEU A 83 -8.62 6.41 26.48
N LEU A 84 -8.57 5.11 26.77
CA LEU A 84 -8.50 4.07 25.74
C LEU A 84 -9.69 4.16 24.78
N LEU A 85 -10.90 4.32 25.33
CA LEU A 85 -12.11 4.45 24.52
C LEU A 85 -12.02 5.68 23.59
N ALA A 86 -11.66 6.85 24.13
CA ALA A 86 -11.49 8.07 23.35
C ALA A 86 -10.47 7.92 22.21
N LEU A 87 -9.39 7.14 22.42
CA LEU A 87 -8.39 6.85 21.38
C LEU A 87 -8.87 5.81 20.35
N THR A 88 -9.72 4.86 20.74
CA THR A 88 -10.28 3.86 19.81
C THR A 88 -11.37 4.42 18.90
N VAL A 89 -12.10 5.44 19.34
CA VAL A 89 -13.24 6.03 18.61
C VAL A 89 -12.81 6.59 17.23
N PRO A 90 -11.77 7.43 17.10
CA PRO A 90 -11.26 7.85 15.80
C PRO A 90 -10.85 6.67 14.92
N GLY A 91 -10.23 5.64 15.49
CA GLY A 91 -9.84 4.42 14.77
C GLY A 91 -11.04 3.65 14.22
N LEU A 92 -12.19 3.66 14.90
CA LEU A 92 -13.43 3.05 14.45
C LEU A 92 -14.03 3.80 13.25
N PHE A 93 -14.01 5.14 13.29
CA PHE A 93 -14.42 5.98 12.15
C PHE A 93 -13.53 5.81 10.92
N CYS A 94 -12.31 5.32 11.09
CA CYS A 94 -11.42 4.99 9.99
C CYS A 94 -11.70 3.62 9.35
N VAL A 95 -12.50 2.74 9.96
CA VAL A 95 -12.81 1.41 9.39
C VAL A 95 -13.55 1.51 8.04
N PRO A 96 -14.57 2.38 7.87
CA PRO A 96 -15.25 2.54 6.59
C PRO A 96 -14.37 3.07 5.47
N LEU A 97 -13.23 3.73 5.78
CA LEU A 97 -12.30 4.17 4.73
C LEU A 97 -11.75 3.00 3.91
N TRP A 98 -11.78 1.77 4.45
CA TRP A 98 -11.45 0.56 3.69
C TRP A 98 -12.28 0.42 2.40
N TRP A 99 -13.54 0.85 2.37
CA TRP A 99 -14.37 0.81 1.15
C TRP A 99 -14.05 1.92 0.15
N VAL A 100 -13.45 3.01 0.61
CA VAL A 100 -13.19 4.20 -0.22
C VAL A 100 -11.80 4.13 -0.86
N ILE A 101 -10.83 3.56 -0.16
CA ILE A 101 -9.43 3.49 -0.61
C ILE A 101 -9.28 2.33 -1.61
N PRO A 102 -8.83 2.59 -2.85
CA PRO A 102 -8.58 1.53 -3.82
C PRO A 102 -7.43 0.63 -3.36
N GLU A 103 -7.51 -0.66 -3.68
CA GLU A 103 -6.42 -1.61 -3.45
C GLU A 103 -5.18 -1.25 -4.30
N SER A 104 -4.01 -1.73 -3.88
CA SER A 104 -2.75 -1.50 -4.60
C SER A 104 -2.82 -2.11 -6.02
N PRO A 105 -2.57 -1.32 -7.08
CA PRO A 105 -2.51 -1.83 -8.45
C PRO A 105 -1.46 -2.92 -8.63
N ARG A 106 -0.31 -2.78 -7.96
CA ARG A 106 0.78 -3.77 -8.01
C ARG A 106 0.35 -5.09 -7.37
N TRP A 107 -0.31 -5.01 -6.22
CA TRP A 107 -0.82 -6.22 -5.55
C TRP A 107 -1.85 -6.94 -6.43
N LEU A 108 -2.78 -6.22 -7.05
CA LEU A 108 -3.78 -6.81 -7.95
C LEU A 108 -3.15 -7.55 -9.14
N ILE A 109 -2.09 -7.00 -9.74
CA ILE A 109 -1.32 -7.65 -10.81
C ILE A 109 -0.70 -8.97 -10.31
N THR A 110 -0.10 -8.99 -9.12
CA THR A 110 0.47 -10.22 -8.55
C THR A 110 -0.58 -11.29 -8.23
N GLN A 111 -1.80 -10.88 -7.92
CA GLN A 111 -2.95 -11.75 -7.67
C GLN A 111 -3.71 -12.16 -8.95
N ARG A 112 -3.18 -11.83 -10.14
CA ARG A 112 -3.81 -12.07 -11.44
C ARG A 112 -5.18 -11.40 -11.63
N ARG A 113 -5.49 -10.36 -10.84
CA ARG A 113 -6.72 -9.56 -10.94
C ARG A 113 -6.49 -8.36 -11.87
N PHE A 114 -6.13 -8.64 -13.11
CA PHE A 114 -5.70 -7.63 -14.10
C PHE A 114 -6.80 -6.63 -14.45
N GLN A 115 -8.06 -7.07 -14.57
CA GLN A 115 -9.20 -6.19 -14.86
C GLN A 115 -9.41 -5.11 -13.80
N GLU A 116 -9.23 -5.46 -12.52
CA GLU A 116 -9.39 -4.51 -11.42
C GLU A 116 -8.23 -3.52 -11.34
N ALA A 117 -7.00 -4.02 -11.56
CA ALA A 117 -5.82 -3.17 -11.67
C ALA A 117 -5.98 -2.14 -12.79
N GLU A 118 -6.48 -2.57 -13.94
CA GLU A 118 -6.69 -1.72 -15.10
C GLU A 118 -7.69 -0.59 -14.84
N VAL A 119 -8.81 -0.86 -14.17
CA VAL A 119 -9.79 0.16 -13.78
C VAL A 119 -9.17 1.22 -12.88
N ILE A 120 -8.34 0.82 -11.92
CA ILE A 120 -7.66 1.74 -11.00
C ILE A 120 -6.61 2.58 -11.74
N ILE A 121 -5.81 1.95 -12.60
CA ILE A 121 -4.77 2.62 -13.41
C ILE A 121 -5.40 3.61 -14.38
N ARG A 122 -6.49 3.25 -15.09
CA ARG A 122 -7.21 4.16 -15.99
C ARG A 122 -7.83 5.34 -15.24
N LYS A 123 -8.37 5.11 -14.03
CA LYS A 123 -8.91 6.19 -13.18
C LYS A 123 -7.79 7.14 -12.74
N ALA A 124 -6.64 6.61 -12.34
CA ALA A 124 -5.46 7.41 -11.98
C ALA A 124 -4.92 8.18 -13.19
N ALA A 125 -4.81 7.55 -14.36
CA ALA A 125 -4.40 8.20 -15.60
C ALA A 125 -5.32 9.37 -15.99
N LYS A 126 -6.64 9.20 -15.85
CA LYS A 126 -7.62 10.28 -16.07
C LYS A 126 -7.46 11.44 -15.09
N MET A 127 -7.17 11.14 -13.82
CA MET A 127 -6.91 12.18 -12.80
C MET A 127 -5.60 12.93 -13.06
N ASN A 128 -4.59 12.24 -13.60
CA ASN A 128 -3.30 12.82 -13.97
C ASN A 128 -3.26 13.39 -15.40
N GLY A 129 -4.37 13.36 -16.15
CA GLY A 129 -4.44 13.88 -17.52
C GLY A 129 -3.65 13.08 -18.57
N VAL A 130 -3.32 11.83 -18.29
CA VAL A 130 -2.56 10.94 -19.18
C VAL A 130 -3.50 10.07 -19.99
N THR A 131 -3.26 9.98 -21.30
CA THR A 131 -3.94 9.02 -22.18
C THR A 131 -3.37 7.63 -21.91
N ALA A 132 -4.10 6.81 -21.15
CA ALA A 132 -3.76 5.40 -20.98
C ALA A 132 -3.97 4.65 -22.31
N PRO A 133 -3.06 3.74 -22.71
CA PRO A 133 -3.26 2.90 -23.89
C PRO A 133 -4.50 2.00 -23.76
N ASP A 134 -5.14 1.68 -24.89
CA ASP A 134 -6.40 0.92 -24.94
C ASP A 134 -6.27 -0.53 -24.46
N VAL A 135 -5.06 -1.09 -24.45
CA VAL A 135 -4.71 -2.38 -23.87
C VAL A 135 -3.48 -2.17 -22.98
N LEU A 136 -3.65 -2.31 -21.67
CA LEU A 136 -2.56 -2.19 -20.68
C LEU A 136 -1.89 -3.54 -20.37
N PHE A 137 -2.61 -4.65 -20.56
CA PHE A 137 -2.10 -6.01 -20.41
C PHE A 137 -2.56 -6.81 -21.64
N ASP A 138 -1.60 -7.27 -22.45
CA ASP A 138 -1.93 -8.13 -23.57
C ASP A 138 -2.17 -9.58 -23.07
N PRO A 139 -3.08 -10.36 -23.68
CA PRO A 139 -3.36 -11.75 -23.28
C PRO A 139 -2.11 -12.64 -23.29
N VAL A 140 -1.11 -12.28 -24.11
CA VAL A 140 0.20 -12.94 -24.21
C VAL A 140 1.05 -12.70 -22.96
N GLU A 141 1.05 -11.47 -22.43
CA GLU A 141 1.74 -11.13 -21.18
C GLU A 141 1.05 -11.77 -19.98
N GLU A 142 -0.29 -11.83 -19.97
CA GLU A 142 -1.04 -12.56 -18.95
C GLU A 142 -0.70 -14.06 -18.94
N GLN A 143 -0.63 -14.69 -20.12
CA GLN A 143 -0.26 -16.10 -20.26
C GLN A 143 1.20 -16.37 -19.87
N ALA A 144 2.12 -15.45 -20.18
CA ALA A 144 3.51 -15.54 -19.73
C ALA A 144 3.59 -15.51 -18.20
N LEU A 145 2.96 -14.54 -17.55
CA LEU A 145 2.93 -14.42 -16.09
C LEU A 145 2.31 -15.66 -15.41
N ILE A 146 1.27 -16.24 -16.01
CA ILE A 146 0.62 -17.47 -15.55
C ILE A 146 1.55 -18.69 -15.72
N GLY A 147 2.24 -18.80 -16.86
CA GLY A 147 3.18 -19.88 -17.14
C GLY A 147 4.38 -19.88 -16.18
N TRP A 148 4.95 -18.71 -15.91
CA TRP A 148 6.04 -18.55 -14.95
C TRP A 148 5.62 -18.90 -13.52
N THR A 149 4.44 -18.45 -13.07
CA THR A 149 3.95 -18.73 -11.72
C THR A 149 3.59 -20.21 -11.48
N LEU A 150 3.14 -20.93 -12.52
CA LEU A 150 2.97 -22.38 -12.48
C LEU A 150 4.32 -23.14 -12.43
N SER A 151 5.35 -22.64 -13.13
CA SER A 151 6.70 -23.20 -13.10
C SER A 151 7.40 -23.04 -11.75
N LEU A 152 7.12 -21.94 -11.04
CA LEU A 152 7.72 -21.58 -9.74
C LEU A 152 7.18 -22.39 -8.54
N GLY A 153 6.24 -23.31 -8.76
CA GLY A 153 5.51 -24.02 -7.70
C GLY A 153 6.37 -24.89 -6.77
N ASN A 154 7.60 -25.24 -7.14
CA ASN A 154 8.37 -26.24 -6.40
C ASN A 154 9.80 -25.91 -5.95
N LEU A 155 10.51 -24.90 -6.47
CA LEU A 155 11.86 -24.54 -5.96
C LEU A 155 12.40 -23.30 -6.66
N ASP A 156 12.18 -22.08 -6.16
CA ASP A 156 12.77 -20.89 -6.79
C ASP A 156 12.96 -19.67 -5.88
N PHE A 157 13.77 -19.87 -4.82
CA PHE A 157 14.42 -18.76 -4.13
C PHE A 157 15.56 -18.15 -4.97
N PHE A 158 16.12 -18.90 -5.93
CA PHE A 158 17.34 -18.55 -6.69
C PHE A 158 17.11 -17.90 -8.07
N LEU A 159 15.88 -17.94 -8.65
CA LEU A 159 15.54 -17.25 -9.91
C LEU A 159 14.96 -15.83 -9.71
N THR A 160 15.34 -15.16 -8.63
CA THR A 160 14.97 -13.77 -8.31
C THR A 160 15.39 -12.67 -9.31
N PRO A 161 16.41 -12.79 -10.19
CA PRO A 161 16.80 -11.66 -11.05
C PRO A 161 15.80 -11.36 -12.17
N MET A 162 15.08 -12.35 -12.72
CA MET A 162 14.10 -12.14 -13.79
C MET A 162 12.82 -11.47 -13.28
N ARG A 163 12.35 -11.83 -12.08
CA ARG A 163 11.24 -11.13 -11.40
C ARG A 163 11.54 -9.64 -11.26
N LYS A 164 12.78 -9.29 -10.92
CA LYS A 164 13.21 -7.90 -10.75
C LYS A 164 13.26 -7.14 -12.08
N SER A 165 13.55 -7.81 -13.20
CA SER A 165 13.55 -7.22 -14.54
C SER A 165 12.13 -6.89 -15.02
N GLU A 166 11.19 -7.83 -14.93
CA GLU A 166 9.78 -7.58 -15.31
C GLU A 166 9.08 -6.63 -14.33
N GLU A 167 9.37 -6.74 -13.03
CA GLU A 167 8.92 -5.79 -12.02
C GLU A 167 9.49 -4.38 -12.28
N ASN A 168 10.71 -4.25 -12.81
CA ASN A 168 11.25 -2.97 -13.26
C ASN A 168 10.51 -2.42 -14.49
N THR A 169 10.18 -3.26 -15.47
CA THR A 169 9.41 -2.84 -16.66
C THR A 169 7.99 -2.41 -16.28
N LEU A 170 7.27 -3.22 -15.51
CA LEU A 170 5.92 -2.91 -15.02
C LEU A 170 5.93 -1.72 -14.06
N SER A 171 6.92 -1.62 -13.17
CA SER A 171 7.08 -0.45 -12.31
C SER A 171 7.42 0.80 -13.12
N SER A 172 8.17 0.70 -14.21
CA SER A 172 8.42 1.84 -15.12
C SER A 172 7.16 2.30 -15.85
N GLN A 173 6.29 1.37 -16.28
CA GLN A 173 5.02 1.69 -16.90
C GLN A 173 4.03 2.30 -15.90
N LEU A 174 3.95 1.74 -14.69
CA LEU A 174 3.16 2.30 -13.60
C LEU A 174 3.71 3.68 -13.19
N ASP A 175 5.03 3.81 -13.04
CA ASP A 175 5.69 5.09 -12.77
C ASP A 175 5.37 6.10 -13.87
N ALA A 176 5.33 5.72 -15.15
CA ALA A 176 4.95 6.62 -16.23
C ALA A 176 3.49 7.11 -16.11
N VAL A 177 2.58 6.27 -15.61
CA VAL A 177 1.17 6.64 -15.34
C VAL A 177 1.04 7.53 -14.09
N PHE A 178 1.84 7.27 -13.04
CA PHE A 178 1.78 7.99 -11.77
C PHE A 178 2.70 9.22 -11.69
N THR A 179 3.64 9.40 -12.62
CA THR A 179 4.64 10.49 -12.66
C THR A 179 4.30 11.57 -13.68
N ALA A 180 3.12 11.57 -14.29
CA ALA A 180 2.73 12.60 -15.25
C ALA A 180 2.36 13.94 -14.59
N ASP A 181 3.27 14.45 -13.77
CA ASP A 181 3.45 15.88 -13.57
C ASP A 181 4.76 16.24 -14.28
N ASN A 182 4.61 16.71 -15.52
CA ASN A 182 5.58 17.40 -16.36
C ASN A 182 6.76 16.61 -16.99
N LEU A 183 6.71 16.57 -18.34
CA LEU A 183 7.83 16.50 -19.29
C LEU A 183 8.70 15.23 -19.27
N THR A 184 8.31 14.21 -20.06
CA THR A 184 9.11 13.72 -21.21
C THR A 184 8.42 12.51 -21.86
N LEU A 185 7.65 12.80 -22.90
CA LEU A 185 7.57 11.98 -24.10
C LEU A 185 8.99 11.81 -24.66
N ALA A 186 9.77 10.86 -24.16
CA ALA A 186 10.99 10.38 -24.81
C ALA A 186 11.57 9.18 -24.06
N LEU A 187 11.13 7.96 -24.40
CA LEU A 187 12.11 6.91 -24.65
C LEU A 187 11.71 6.15 -25.92
N PRO A 188 12.66 5.96 -26.86
CA PRO A 188 12.37 5.45 -28.20
C PRO A 188 12.10 3.95 -28.16
N LYS A 189 11.13 3.52 -28.97
CA LYS A 189 11.06 2.16 -29.52
C LYS A 189 12.36 1.91 -30.29
N GLU A 190 13.37 1.33 -29.66
CA GLU A 190 14.50 0.62 -30.31
C GLU A 190 15.56 0.26 -29.27
N ARG A 191 15.52 -0.98 -28.75
CA ARG A 191 16.72 -1.80 -28.37
C ARG A 191 16.36 -3.10 -27.63
N LEU A 192 15.56 -3.98 -28.23
CA LEU A 192 15.43 -5.36 -27.75
C LEU A 192 15.49 -6.43 -28.86
N TYR A 193 16.06 -6.11 -30.03
CA TYR A 193 16.31 -7.10 -31.10
C TYR A 193 17.64 -6.89 -31.84
N GLU A 194 18.75 -6.64 -31.14
CA GLU A 194 20.08 -6.87 -31.73
C GLU A 194 21.03 -7.41 -30.65
N GLY A 195 21.33 -8.70 -30.75
CA GLY A 195 22.16 -9.41 -29.77
C GLY A 195 22.19 -10.95 -29.93
N GLN A 196 21.56 -11.49 -30.97
CA GLN A 196 21.83 -12.84 -31.47
C GLN A 196 22.19 -12.75 -32.94
N LEU A 197 23.48 -12.56 -33.22
CA LEU A 197 24.22 -13.02 -34.39
C LEU A 197 25.65 -12.49 -34.24
N PHE A 198 26.52 -13.39 -33.78
CA PHE A 198 27.96 -13.58 -34.05
C PHE A 198 28.63 -14.17 -32.81
#